data_AF-A0AAJ2NT46-F1
#
_entry.id   AF-A0AAJ2NT46-F1
#
_cell.length_a   1.000
_cell.length_b   1.000
_cell.length_c   1.000
_cell.angle_alpha   90.00
_cell.angle_beta   90.00
_cell.angle_gamma   90.00
#
_symmetry.space_group_name_H-M   'P 1'
#
loop_
_entity.id
_entity.type
_entity.pdbx_description
1 polymer ?
#
loop_
_entity_poly.entity_id
_entity_poly.type
_entity_poly.pdbx_seq_one_letter_code
_entity_poly.pdbx_strand_id
1 'polypeptide(L)'
;AKVLAKELEPYRPMFIEEPVLPENNDALKEIAAHTSIPIATGERLYTRWGFKDIFKSGIVDIIQPDLALTGGIIEAKKIAAMAEAYDVAVA
;
A
#
# COMPACT_ATOMS: atom_id res chain seq x y z
N ALA A 1 1.23 -13.19 8.05
CA ALA A 1 0.17 -12.38 7.43
C ALA A 1 -1.04 -13.19 6.97
N LYS A 2 -0.91 -14.12 5.99
CA LYS A 2 -2.04 -14.80 5.33
C LYS A 2 -3.12 -15.37 6.26
N VAL A 3 -2.75 -16.22 7.23
CA VAL A 3 -3.72 -16.82 8.16
C VAL A 3 -4.46 -15.76 8.94
N LEU A 4 -3.75 -14.79 9.53
CA LEU A 4 -4.34 -13.70 10.28
C LEU A 4 -5.28 -12.85 9.41
N ALA A 5 -4.87 -12.52 8.18
CA ALA A 5 -5.71 -11.77 7.25
C ALA A 5 -7.04 -12.50 6.98
N LYS A 6 -6.99 -13.82 6.75
CA LYS A 6 -8.19 -14.62 6.53
C LYS A 6 -9.11 -14.65 7.75
N GLU A 7 -8.55 -14.87 8.94
CA GLU A 7 -9.32 -14.90 10.19
C GLU A 7 -9.93 -13.55 10.56
N LEU A 8 -9.39 -12.45 10.04
CA LEU A 8 -9.91 -11.10 10.27
C LEU A 8 -11.04 -10.69 9.32
N GLU A 9 -11.29 -11.42 8.23
CA GLU A 9 -12.34 -11.10 7.25
C GLU A 9 -13.74 -10.89 7.87
N PRO A 10 -14.21 -11.69 8.84
CA PRO A 10 -15.53 -11.53 9.44
C PRO A 10 -15.73 -10.17 10.12
N TYR A 11 -14.64 -9.53 10.56
CA TYR A 11 -14.68 -8.22 11.24
C TYR A 11 -14.68 -7.05 10.25
N ARG A 12 -14.48 -7.32 8.96
CA ARG A 12 -14.49 -6.31 7.89
C ARG A 12 -13.60 -5.10 8.21
N PRO A 13 -12.31 -5.32 8.57
CA PRO A 13 -11.39 -4.21 8.77
C PRO A 13 -11.32 -3.34 7.51
N MET A 14 -11.07 -2.05 7.70
CA MET A 14 -10.95 -1.12 6.57
C MET A 14 -9.79 -1.50 5.65
N PHE A 15 -8.66 -1.94 6.23
CA PHE A 15 -7.51 -2.46 5.52
C PHE A 15 -6.60 -3.27 6.45
N ILE A 16 -5.64 -4.00 5.87
CA ILE A 16 -4.45 -4.51 6.55
C ILE A 16 -3.26 -3.68 6.12
N GLU A 17 -2.52 -3.17 7.11
CA GLU A 17 -1.37 -2.30 6.92
C GLU A 17 -0.06 -3.09 6.96
N GLU A 18 0.82 -2.81 5.99
CA GLU A 18 2.18 -3.35 5.89
C GLU A 18 2.33 -4.82 6.30
N PRO A 19 1.57 -5.75 5.66
CA PRO A 19 1.59 -7.16 6.04
C PRO A 19 2.92 -7.86 5.71
N VAL A 20 3.82 -7.16 5.02
CA VAL A 20 5.20 -7.53 4.70
C VAL A 20 6.13 -6.34 4.91
N LEU A 21 7.43 -6.61 4.96
CA LEU A 21 8.44 -5.56 4.94
C LEU A 21 8.43 -4.82 3.57
N PRO A 22 8.75 -3.51 3.52
CA PRO A 22 8.69 -2.71 2.29
C PRO A 22 9.64 -3.21 1.19
N GLU A 23 10.70 -3.93 1.54
CA GLU A 23 11.61 -4.56 0.58
C GLU A 23 10.98 -5.77 -0.15
N ASN A 24 9.91 -6.33 0.41
CA ASN A 24 9.24 -7.56 -0.06
C ASN A 24 7.83 -7.28 -0.59
N ASN A 25 7.60 -6.11 -1.19
CA ASN A 25 6.30 -5.71 -1.71
C ASN A 25 5.78 -6.62 -2.84
N ASP A 26 6.66 -7.39 -3.50
CA ASP A 26 6.29 -8.43 -4.45
C ASP A 26 5.46 -9.56 -3.80
N ALA A 27 5.71 -9.85 -2.53
CA ALA A 27 4.97 -10.85 -1.76
C ALA A 27 3.52 -10.42 -1.41
N LEU A 28 3.17 -9.14 -1.56
CA LEU A 28 1.80 -8.64 -1.33
C LEU A 28 0.78 -9.36 -2.22
N LYS A 29 1.17 -9.71 -3.45
CA LYS A 29 0.31 -10.45 -4.38
C LYS A 29 -0.15 -11.79 -3.80
N GLU A 30 0.73 -12.48 -3.08
CA GLU A 30 0.37 -13.74 -2.44
C GLU A 30 -0.61 -13.52 -1.29
N ILE A 31 -0.47 -12.42 -0.54
CA ILE A 31 -1.37 -12.10 0.57
C ILE A 31 -2.76 -11.72 0.06
N ALA A 32 -2.83 -10.85 -0.95
CA ALA A 32 -4.08 -10.45 -1.60
C ALA A 32 -4.85 -11.63 -2.19
N ALA A 33 -4.15 -12.68 -2.64
CA ALA A 33 -4.80 -13.90 -3.12
C ALA A 33 -5.53 -14.70 -2.00
N HIS A 34 -5.24 -14.42 -0.72
CA HIS A 34 -5.78 -15.15 0.43
C HIS A 34 -6.80 -14.35 1.25
N THR A 35 -7.05 -13.08 0.93
CA THR A 35 -8.00 -12.26 1.66
C THR A 35 -8.76 -11.28 0.76
N SER A 36 -9.99 -10.94 1.14
CA SER A 36 -10.74 -9.84 0.53
C SER A 36 -10.55 -8.49 1.23
N ILE A 37 -9.75 -8.43 2.30
CA ILE A 37 -9.49 -7.19 3.03
C ILE A 37 -8.55 -6.30 2.19
N PRO A 38 -8.85 -4.99 2.05
CA PRO A 38 -7.97 -4.06 1.35
C PRO A 38 -6.55 -4.01 1.93
N ILE A 39 -5.55 -3.76 1.09
CA ILE A 39 -4.15 -3.66 1.50
C ILE A 39 -3.70 -2.20 1.50
N ALA A 40 -3.08 -1.79 2.61
CA ALA A 40 -2.43 -0.50 2.76
C ALA A 40 -0.91 -0.65 2.95
N THR A 41 -0.13 0.24 2.34
CA THR A 41 1.34 0.31 2.54
C THR A 41 1.89 1.68 2.14
N GLY A 42 3.17 1.94 2.37
CA GLY A 42 3.88 3.07 1.78
C GLY A 42 4.54 4.01 2.76
N GLU A 43 4.29 3.87 4.07
CA GLU A 43 4.90 4.74 5.08
C GLU A 43 6.43 4.70 5.02
N ARG A 44 6.99 3.53 4.76
CA ARG A 44 8.45 3.30 4.68
C ARG A 44 9.01 3.36 3.27
N LEU A 45 8.27 3.89 2.29
CA LEU A 45 8.74 4.08 0.91
C LEU A 45 9.31 5.49 0.68
N TYR A 46 10.37 5.56 -0.13
CA TYR A 46 11.08 6.81 -0.41
C TYR A 46 10.80 7.30 -1.82
N THR A 47 10.47 8.58 -1.95
CA THR A 47 10.20 9.29 -3.22
C THR A 47 9.10 8.64 -4.07
N ARG A 48 8.61 9.32 -5.12
CA ARG A 48 7.62 8.71 -6.04
C ARG A 48 8.10 7.45 -6.77
N TRP A 49 9.41 7.23 -6.83
CA TRP A 49 9.98 6.06 -7.51
C TRP A 49 9.75 4.77 -6.74
N GLY A 50 9.73 4.81 -5.40
CA GLY A 50 9.38 3.66 -4.58
C GLY A 50 7.91 3.23 -4.77
N PHE A 51 7.00 4.20 -4.94
CA PHE A 51 5.58 3.93 -5.17
C PHE A 51 5.27 3.43 -6.59
N LYS A 52 6.18 3.65 -7.56
CA LYS A 52 5.94 3.25 -8.96
C LYS A 52 5.64 1.76 -9.10
N ASP A 53 6.37 0.91 -8.36
CA ASP A 53 6.18 -0.54 -8.45
C ASP A 53 4.95 -1.01 -7.65
N ILE A 54 4.60 -0.31 -6.57
CA ILE A 54 3.31 -0.50 -5.87
C ILE A 54 2.14 -0.27 -6.82
N PHE A 55 2.11 0.87 -7.50
CA PHE A 55 1.01 1.20 -8.42
C PHE A 55 0.91 0.19 -9.58
N LYS A 56 2.04 -0.19 -10.17
CA LYS A 56 2.07 -1.19 -11.24
C LYS A 56 1.60 -2.57 -10.82
N SER A 57 1.73 -2.92 -9.55
CA SER A 57 1.31 -4.24 -9.07
C SER A 57 -0.20 -4.44 -9.19
N GLY A 58 -0.99 -3.37 -9.04
CA GLY A 58 -2.45 -3.43 -8.99
C GLY A 58 -2.99 -4.18 -7.77
N ILE A 59 -2.19 -4.34 -6.72
CA ILE A 59 -2.52 -5.12 -5.51
C ILE A 59 -2.89 -4.25 -4.31
N VAL A 60 -2.39 -3.02 -4.27
CA VAL A 60 -2.55 -2.11 -3.12
C VAL A 60 -3.71 -1.18 -3.36
N ASP A 61 -4.61 -1.08 -2.38
CA ASP A 61 -5.81 -0.23 -2.44
C ASP A 61 -5.56 1.16 -1.85
N ILE A 62 -4.65 1.26 -0.87
CA ILE A 62 -4.37 2.49 -0.14
C ILE A 62 -2.85 2.68 0.00
N ILE A 63 -2.37 3.88 -0.31
CA ILE A 63 -0.99 4.27 -0.01
C ILE A 63 -0.92 5.30 1.13
N GLN A 64 0.15 5.22 1.91
CA GLN A 64 0.36 6.04 3.11
C GLN A 64 1.71 6.77 3.05
N PRO A 65 1.90 7.77 2.16
CA PRO A 65 3.18 8.44 2.00
C PRO A 65 3.55 9.29 3.22
N ASP A 66 4.65 8.95 3.89
CA ASP A 66 5.19 9.77 4.99
C ASP A 66 5.92 11.00 4.45
N LEU A 67 5.57 12.20 4.91
CA LEU A 67 6.17 13.45 4.45
C LEU A 67 7.68 13.57 4.75
N ALA A 68 8.13 13.06 5.89
CA ALA A 68 9.53 13.10 6.29
C ALA A 68 10.38 12.13 5.48
N LEU A 69 9.82 10.99 5.04
CA LEU A 69 10.55 9.97 4.29
C LEU A 69 10.46 10.17 2.77
N THR A 70 9.31 10.63 2.26
CA THR A 70 9.09 10.74 0.82
C THR A 70 9.77 11.95 0.17
N GLY A 71 10.17 12.96 0.95
CA GLY A 71 10.80 14.19 0.44
C GLY A 71 9.93 15.45 0.55
N GLY A 72 9.01 15.48 1.52
CA GLY A 72 8.19 16.63 1.86
C GLY A 72 6.90 16.75 1.06
N ILE A 73 6.13 17.81 1.37
CA ILE A 73 4.76 18.04 0.87
C ILE A 73 4.68 18.02 -0.66
N ILE A 74 5.67 18.57 -1.36
CA ILE A 74 5.66 18.64 -2.82
C ILE A 74 5.84 17.26 -3.44
N GLU A 75 6.68 16.40 -2.86
CA GLU A 75 6.86 15.05 -3.38
C GLU A 75 5.66 14.16 -3.04
N ALA A 76 5.12 14.26 -1.82
CA ALA A 76 3.89 13.58 -1.43
C ALA A 76 2.70 13.97 -2.32
N LYS A 77 2.56 15.24 -2.71
CA LYS A 77 1.52 15.67 -3.66
C LYS A 77 1.66 14.99 -5.04
N LYS A 78 2.89 14.77 -5.52
CA LYS A 78 3.11 14.04 -6.78
C LYS A 78 2.79 12.57 -6.64
N ILE A 79 3.12 11.96 -5.49
CA ILE A 79 2.76 10.58 -5.17
C ILE A 79 1.23 10.43 -5.17
N ALA A 80 0.51 11.35 -4.52
CA ALA A 80 -0.94 11.36 -4.49
C ALA A 80 -1.55 11.49 -5.91
N ALA A 81 -1.01 12.37 -6.75
CA ALA A 81 -1.44 12.49 -8.14
C ALA A 81 -1.15 11.21 -8.98
N MET A 82 -0.09 10.46 -8.66
CA MET A 82 0.13 9.14 -9.26
C MET A 82 -0.89 8.12 -8.78
N ALA A 83 -1.23 8.11 -7.49
CA ALA A 83 -2.23 7.21 -6.93
C ALA A 83 -3.62 7.40 -7.56
N GLU A 84 -4.02 8.65 -7.78
CA GLU A 84 -5.27 9.00 -8.48
C GLU A 84 -5.35 8.34 -9.87
N ALA A 85 -4.25 8.32 -10.62
CA ALA A 85 -4.22 7.72 -11.97
C ALA A 85 -4.30 6.19 -11.97
N TYR A 86 -4.17 5.53 -10.82
CA TYR A 86 -4.23 4.08 -10.64
C TYR A 86 -5.45 3.65 -9.80
N ASP A 87 -6.38 4.56 -9.52
CA ASP A 87 -7.54 4.31 -8.64
C ASP A 87 -7.15 3.85 -7.23
N VAL A 88 -6.00 4.32 -6.73
CA VAL A 88 -5.47 4.00 -5.39
C VAL A 88 -5.74 5.17 -4.44
N ALA A 89 -6.29 4.88 -3.26
CA ALA A 89 -6.56 5.89 -2.24
C ALA A 89 -5.28 6.35 -1.54
N VAL A 90 -5.30 7.55 -0.96
CA VAL A 90 -4.22 8.12 -0.16
C VAL A 90 -4.74 8.41 1.24
N ALA A 91 -4.03 7.95 2.26
CA ALA A 91 -4.34 8.16 3.67
C ALA A 91 -3.16 8.80 4.42
#